data_AF-A0A8J7D4J5-F1
#
_entry.id   AF-A0A8J7D4J5-F1
#
_cell.length_a   1.000
_cell.length_b   1.000
_cell.length_c   1.000
_cell.angle_alpha   90.00
_cell.angle_beta   90.00
_cell.angle_gamma   90.00
#
_symmetry.space_group_name_H-M   'P 1'
#
loop_
_entity.id
_entity.type
_entity.pdbx_description
1 polymer ?
#
loop_
_entity_poly.entity_id
_entity_poly.type
_entity_poly.pdbx_seq_one_letter_code
_entity_poly.pdbx_strand_id
1 'polypeptide(L)' 'MNPSYPSNLTSEQWELLSGLIPAPKTGGRKRSVDMQALVNAILCILCAGCAWRMLQP' A
#
# COMPACT_ATOMS: atom_id res chain seq x y z
N MET A 1 -0.92 -10.23 -8.61
CA MET A 1 -0.81 -8.95 -9.34
C MET A 1 -1.06 -7.83 -8.35
N ASN A 2 -0.20 -6.82 -8.33
CA ASN A 2 -0.36 -5.68 -7.42
C ASN A 2 -1.30 -4.67 -8.12
N PRO A 3 -2.50 -4.36 -7.57
CA PRO A 3 -3.42 -3.44 -8.23
C PRO A 3 -2.78 -2.05 -8.37
N SER A 4 -2.87 -1.48 -9.56
CA SER A 4 -2.33 -0.17 -9.88
C SER A 4 -3.43 0.87 -9.72
N TYR A 5 -3.32 1.73 -8.69
CA TYR A 5 -4.25 2.84 -8.46
C TYR A 5 -3.64 4.15 -8.95
N PRO A 6 -4.45 5.10 -9.47
CA PRO A 6 -4.00 6.48 -9.72
C PRO A 6 -3.41 7.19 -8.49
N SER A 7 -3.75 6.74 -7.28
CA SER A 7 -3.23 7.25 -6.01
C SER A 7 -1.97 6.51 -5.52
N ASN A 8 -1.35 5.68 -6.35
CA ASN A 8 -0.14 4.96 -5.97
C ASN A 8 1.01 5.94 -5.71
N LEU A 9 1.79 5.64 -4.68
CA LEU A 9 3.01 6.37 -4.37
C LEU A 9 4.07 6.13 -5.45
N THR A 10 4.81 7.19 -5.79
CA THR A 10 6.06 7.06 -6.56
C THR A 10 7.13 6.36 -5.70
N SER A 11 8.19 5.86 -6.35
CA SER A 11 9.33 5.24 -5.64
C SER A 11 9.94 6.18 -4.60
N GLU A 12 10.12 7.45 -4.95
CA GLU A 12 10.69 8.48 -4.05
C GLU A 12 9.78 8.73 -2.84
N GLN A 13 8.47 8.83 -3.04
CA GLN A 13 7.51 9.00 -1.93
C GLN A 13 7.48 7.77 -1.03
N TRP A 14 7.60 6.58 -1.62
CA TRP A 14 7.65 5.34 -0.86
C TRP A 14 8.92 5.25 0.00
N GLU A 15 10.08 5.66 -0.51
CA GLU A 15 11.33 5.68 0.24
C GLU A 15 11.21 6.51 1.53
N LEU A 16 10.56 7.68 1.46
CA LEU A 16 10.32 8.55 2.61
C LEU A 16 9.42 7.91 3.68
N LEU A 17 8.45 7.08 3.27
CA LEU A 17 7.47 6.46 4.17
C LEU A 17 7.89 5.09 4.70
N SER A 18 8.63 4.32 3.90
CA SER A 18 8.92 2.90 4.18
C SER A 18 9.61 2.68 5.53
N GLY A 19 10.51 3.59 5.91
CA GLY A 19 11.22 3.54 7.20
C GLY A 19 10.35 3.78 8.44
N LEU A 20 9.16 4.38 8.27
CA LEU A 20 8.22 4.62 9.36
C LEU A 20 7.35 3.38 9.66
N ILE A 21 7.33 2.41 8.74
CA ILE A 21 6.54 1.19 8.89
C ILE A 21 7.34 0.22 9.78
N PRO A 22 6.78 -0.21 10.91
CA PRO A 22 7.48 -1.11 11.81
C PRO A 22 7.76 -2.47 11.14
N ALA A 23 8.95 -2.98 11.42
CA ALA A 23 9.35 -4.32 11.06
C ALA A 23 8.34 -5.36 11.58
N PRO A 24 8.18 -6.50 10.88
CA PRO A 24 7.29 -7.56 11.34
C PRO A 24 7.70 -8.05 12.73
N LYS A 25 6.72 -8.21 13.62
CA LYS A 25 6.94 -8.72 14.98
C LYS A 25 7.44 -10.17 14.94
N THR A 26 8.30 -10.53 15.89
CA THR A 26 8.77 -11.92 16.08
C THR A 26 7.69 -12.78 16.75
N GLY A 27 7.66 -14.07 16.41
CA GLY A 27 6.78 -15.07 17.06
C GLY A 27 5.31 -15.09 16.61
N GLY A 28 4.86 -14.16 15.76
CA GLY A 28 3.50 -14.11 15.21
C GLY A 28 3.37 -14.63 13.77
N ARG A 29 2.16 -14.51 13.21
CA ARG A 29 1.93 -14.79 11.78
C ARG A 29 2.82 -13.87 10.95
N LYS A 30 3.71 -14.47 10.14
CA LYS A 30 4.58 -13.73 9.23
C LYS A 30 3.73 -12.86 8.31
N ARG A 31 4.14 -11.60 8.16
CA ARG A 31 3.56 -10.71 7.15
C ARG A 31 3.81 -11.32 5.78
N SER A 32 2.74 -11.59 5.04
CA SER A 32 2.78 -12.16 3.69
C SER A 32 2.40 -11.15 2.61
N VAL A 33 1.93 -9.97 3.01
CA VAL A 33 1.50 -8.91 2.10
C VAL A 33 2.64 -7.93 1.84
N ASP A 34 2.68 -7.39 0.62
CA ASP A 34 3.53 -6.26 0.29
C ASP A 34 3.02 -5.00 1.02
N MET A 35 3.92 -4.31 1.73
CA MET A 35 3.57 -3.12 2.48
C MET A 35 3.28 -1.93 1.58
N GLN A 36 3.95 -1.82 0.43
CA GLN A 36 3.70 -0.73 -0.51
C GLN A 36 2.31 -0.87 -1.11
N ALA A 37 1.95 -2.08 -1.53
CA ALA A 37 0.60 -2.43 -1.96
C ALA A 37 -0.47 -2.04 -0.92
N LEU A 38 -0.22 -2.39 0.36
CA LEU A 38 -1.16 -2.12 1.44
C LEU A 38 -1.36 -0.61 1.65
N VAL A 39 -0.28 0.17 1.67
CA VAL A 39 -0.35 1.63 1.83
C VAL A 39 -1.06 2.27 0.63
N ASN A 40 -0.74 1.85 -0.59
CA ASN A 40 -1.42 2.31 -1.80
C ASN A 40 -2.93 2.03 -1.75
N ALA A 41 -3.35 0.87 -1.26
CA ALA A 41 -4.77 0.55 -1.06
C ALA A 41 -5.43 1.47 -0.01
N ILE A 42 -4.76 1.76 1.11
CA ILE A 42 -5.25 2.71 2.12
C ILE A 42 -5.41 4.11 1.50
N LEU A 43 -4.42 4.58 0.74
CA LEU A 43 -4.49 5.87 0.06
C LEU A 43 -5.59 5.94 -0.98
N CYS A 44 -5.84 4.85 -1.72
CA CYS A 44 -6.98 4.77 -2.63
C CYS A 44 -8.31 4.98 -1.89
N ILE A 45 -8.47 4.39 -0.70
CA ILE A 45 -9.65 4.61 0.14
C ILE A 45 -9.73 6.06 0.61
N LEU A 46 -8.63 6.63 1.12
CA LEU A 46 -8.61 7.98 1.67
C LEU A 46 -8.81 9.08 0.62
N CYS A 47 -8.19 8.94 -0.56
CA CYS A 47 -8.24 9.96 -1.61
C CYS A 47 -9.48 9.84 -2.50
N ALA A 48 -9.95 8.62 -2.78
CA ALA A 48 -11.00 8.38 -3.77
C ALA A 48 -12.25 7.67 -3.23
N GLY A 49 -12.30 7.37 -1.92
CA GLY A 49 -13.48 6.80 -1.29
C GLY A 49 -13.75 5.34 -1.69
N CYS A 50 -12.71 4.56 -2.01
CA CYS A 50 -12.84 3.17 -2.46
C CYS A 50 -13.59 3.04 -3.81
N ALA A 51 -13.29 3.94 -4.75
CA ALA A 51 -13.89 3.93 -6.07
C ALA A 51 -13.49 2.67 -6.86
N TRP A 52 -14.45 1.78 -7.09
CA TRP A 52 -14.27 0.54 -7.87
C TRP A 52 -13.66 0.76 -9.26
N ARG A 53 -13.88 1.93 -9.87
CA ARG A 53 -13.32 2.30 -11.18
C ARG A 53 -11.79 2.44 -11.19
N MET A 54 -11.17 2.57 -10.01
CA MET A 54 -9.72 2.65 -9.89
C MET A 54 -9.05 1.28 -9.78
N LEU A 55 -9.81 0.20 -9.62
CA LEU A 55 -9.30 -1.15 -9.78
C LEU A 55 -9.20 -1.39 -11.29
N GLN A 56 -7.97 -1.42 -11.82
CA GLN A 56 -7.75 -1.82 -13.20
C GLN A 56 -8.08 -3.33 -13.34
N PRO A 57 -8.76 -3.74 -14.43
CA PRO A 57 -9.11 -5.14 -14.68
C PRO A 57 -7.90 -6.05 -14.88
#